data_AF-A0A538GZ09-F1
#
_entry.id   AF-A0A538GZ09-F1
#
_cell.length_a   1.000
_cell.length_b   1.000
_cell.length_c   1.000
_cell.angle_alpha   90.00
_cell.angle_beta   90.00
_cell.angle_gamma   90.00
#
_symmetry.space_group_name_H-M   'P 1'
#
loop_
_entity.id
_entity.type
_entity.pdbx_description
1 polymer ?
#
loop_
_entity_poly.entity_id
_entity_poly.type
_entity_poly.pdbx_seq_one_letter_code
_entity_poly.pdbx_strand_id
1 'polypeptide(L)'
;MGYRGKLEEQARARELRAQAAKGDSCLKFANSDPRMINVFCAWLRHFFDVDESRLRMRLYLHQGLDIDAASQFWSQLTAIPIEQFGKPYRAVPDPSIRTAKHPMGCPAVVYGCSRTHRAVMGLVAALLT
;
A
#
# COMPACT_ATOMS: atom_id res chain seq x y z
N MET A 1 -22.41 -17.19 7.48
CA MET A 1 -22.51 -15.75 7.16
C MET A 1 -22.59 -15.60 5.65
N GLY A 2 -23.69 -15.06 5.11
CA GLY A 2 -23.88 -14.96 3.65
C GLY A 2 -22.90 -14.00 2.98
N TYR A 3 -22.69 -14.15 1.67
CA TYR A 3 -21.76 -13.33 0.86
C TYR A 3 -21.96 -11.81 1.05
N ARG A 4 -23.22 -11.38 1.13
CA ARG A 4 -23.60 -9.98 1.37
C ARG A 4 -23.15 -9.46 2.74
N GLY A 5 -23.24 -10.28 3.79
CA GLY A 5 -22.78 -9.93 5.13
C GLY A 5 -21.25 -9.76 5.20
N LYS A 6 -20.49 -10.60 4.48
CA LYS A 6 -19.03 -10.45 4.37
C LYS A 6 -18.62 -9.17 3.63
N LEU A 7 -19.37 -8.77 2.59
CA LEU A 7 -19.09 -7.53 1.86
C LEU A 7 -19.37 -6.28 2.70
N GLU A 8 -20.48 -6.27 3.44
CA GLU A 8 -20.84 -5.16 4.34
C GLU A 8 -19.84 -5.03 5.51
N GLU A 9 -19.38 -6.16 6.05
CA GLU A 9 -18.33 -6.19 7.07
C GLU A 9 -16.98 -5.73 6.51
N GLN A 10 -16.60 -6.16 5.31
CA GLN A 10 -15.38 -5.66 4.63
C GLN A 10 -15.46 -4.18 4.30
N ALA A 11 -16.63 -3.67 3.89
CA ALA A 11 -16.86 -2.25 3.63
C ALA A 11 -16.73 -1.44 4.92
N ARG A 12 -17.41 -1.84 6.00
CA ARG A 12 -17.27 -1.22 7.33
C ARG A 12 -15.84 -1.27 7.83
N ALA A 13 -15.13 -2.39 7.65
CA ALA A 13 -13.74 -2.52 8.05
C ALA A 13 -12.79 -1.69 7.17
N ARG A 14 -13.15 -1.38 5.91
CA ARG A 14 -12.42 -0.43 5.06
C ARG A 14 -12.67 1.01 5.50
N GLU A 15 -13.92 1.37 5.79
CA GLU A 15 -14.30 2.69 6.30
C GLU A 15 -13.67 3.00 7.66
N LEU A 16 -13.72 2.06 8.60
CA LEU A 16 -13.05 2.19 9.90
C LEU A 16 -11.54 2.33 9.75
N ARG A 17 -10.90 1.61 8.81
CA ARG A 17 -9.48 1.78 8.51
C ARG A 17 -9.18 3.13 7.85
N ALA A 18 -10.06 3.62 6.98
CA ALA A 18 -9.92 4.95 6.38
C ALA A 18 -10.07 6.05 7.44
N GLN A 19 -11.00 5.90 8.38
CA GLN A 19 -11.17 6.82 9.51
C GLN A 19 -10.00 6.73 10.51
N ALA A 20 -9.48 5.54 10.79
CA ALA A 20 -8.29 5.36 11.63
C ALA A 20 -6.98 5.82 10.95
N ALA A 21 -6.97 5.94 9.62
CA ALA A 21 -5.85 6.50 8.86
C ALA A 21 -5.79 8.04 8.91
N LYS A 22 -6.68 8.72 9.66
CA LYS A 22 -6.66 10.16 9.97
C LYS A 22 -5.47 10.58 10.86
N GLY A 23 -4.28 10.11 10.52
CA GLY A 23 -3.03 10.69 11.00
C GLY A 23 -2.45 11.51 9.88
N ASP A 24 -2.39 12.83 10.04
CA ASP A 24 -1.88 13.81 9.06
C ASP A 24 -0.36 13.71 8.80
N SER A 25 0.21 12.50 8.93
CA SER A 25 1.64 12.30 9.05
C SER A 25 2.27 11.49 7.92
N CYS A 26 1.49 10.89 7.02
CA CYS A 26 2.09 10.07 5.96
C CYS A 26 1.22 9.90 4.71
N LEU A 27 1.89 9.76 3.56
CA LEU A 27 1.28 9.30 2.32
C LEU A 27 1.29 7.78 2.28
N LYS A 28 0.21 7.18 1.78
CA LYS A 28 0.08 5.72 1.63
C LYS A 28 -0.51 5.41 0.27
N PHE A 29 0.13 4.52 -0.48
CA PHE A 29 -0.37 4.05 -1.76
C PHE A 29 -0.18 2.54 -1.88
N ALA A 30 -1.26 1.83 -2.22
CA ALA A 30 -1.26 0.38 -2.36
C ALA A 30 -1.90 -0.02 -3.69
N ASN A 31 -1.21 -0.87 -4.45
CA ASN A 31 -1.67 -1.36 -5.74
C ASN A 31 -0.88 -2.61 -6.11
N SER A 32 -1.51 -3.59 -6.75
CA SER A 32 -0.84 -4.81 -7.21
C SER A 32 -0.20 -4.67 -8.60
N ASP A 33 -0.52 -3.62 -9.36
CA ASP A 33 0.13 -3.32 -10.64
C ASP A 33 1.53 -2.71 -10.41
N PRO A 34 2.61 -3.36 -10.87
CA PRO A 34 3.97 -2.85 -10.73
C PRO A 34 4.17 -1.43 -11.28
N ARG A 35 3.49 -1.09 -12.38
CA ARG A 35 3.61 0.21 -13.03
C ARG A 35 3.02 1.31 -12.16
N MET A 36 1.87 1.06 -11.54
CA MET A 36 1.23 2.03 -10.65
C MET A 36 2.09 2.34 -9.43
N ILE A 37 2.71 1.31 -8.84
CA ILE A 37 3.63 1.49 -7.72
C ILE A 37 4.87 2.26 -8.14
N ASN A 38 5.47 1.90 -9.27
CA ASN A 38 6.66 2.59 -9.77
C ASN A 38 6.37 4.07 -10.08
N VAL A 39 5.24 4.36 -10.72
CA VAL A 39 4.79 5.74 -10.99
C VAL A 39 4.62 6.52 -9.68
N PHE A 40 4.00 5.94 -8.65
CA PHE A 40 3.86 6.60 -7.35
C PHE A 40 5.22 6.95 -6.74
N CYS A 41 6.16 6.01 -6.72
CA CYS A 41 7.52 6.24 -6.21
C CYS A 41 8.28 7.30 -7.02
N ALA A 42 8.22 7.24 -8.35
CA ALA A 42 8.87 8.20 -9.23
C ALA A 42 8.26 9.61 -9.08
N TRP A 43 6.93 9.71 -9.05
CA TRP A 43 6.22 10.97 -8.83
C TRP A 43 6.59 11.59 -7.48
N LEU A 44 6.61 10.80 -6.41
CA LEU A 44 6.95 11.28 -5.08
C LEU A 44 8.37 11.88 -5.04
N ARG A 45 9.34 11.17 -5.62
CA ARG A 45 10.76 11.61 -5.70
C ARG A 45 10.97 12.78 -6.65
N HIS A 46 10.14 12.92 -7.68
CA HIS A 46 10.30 13.97 -8.68
C HIS A 46 9.75 15.32 -8.20
N PHE A 47 8.61 15.32 -7.51
CA PHE A 47 7.93 16.56 -7.12
C PHE A 47 8.17 17.00 -5.67
N PHE A 48 8.79 16.15 -4.85
CA PHE A 48 9.06 16.45 -3.45
C PHE A 48 10.49 16.08 -3.08
N ASP A 49 11.04 16.80 -2.10
CA ASP A 49 12.29 16.43 -1.45
C ASP A 49 12.02 15.22 -0.52
N VAL A 50 12.44 14.04 -0.96
CA VAL A 50 12.15 12.76 -0.31
C VAL A 50 13.37 12.31 0.49
N ASP A 51 13.16 12.15 1.79
CA ASP A 51 14.09 11.42 2.65
C ASP A 51 13.82 9.91 2.49
N GLU A 52 14.61 9.24 1.65
CA GLU A 52 14.50 7.80 1.37
C GLU A 52 14.50 6.94 2.65
N SER A 53 15.12 7.41 3.73
CA SER A 53 15.15 6.70 5.02
C SER A 53 13.77 6.57 5.68
N ARG A 54 12.77 7.33 5.22
CA ARG A 54 11.39 7.35 5.73
C ARG A 54 10.41 6.52 4.91
N LEU A 55 10.82 6.04 3.74
CA LEU A 55 10.00 5.13 2.95
C LEU A 55 9.86 3.81 3.68
N ARG A 56 8.66 3.25 3.69
CA ARG A 56 8.37 1.92 4.22
C ARG A 56 7.50 1.19 3.22
N MET A 57 7.67 -0.13 3.15
CA MET A 57 6.78 -0.99 2.39
C MET A 57 6.13 -2.03 3.30
N ARG A 58 4.88 -2.40 3.00
CA ARG A 58 4.25 -3.60 3.56
C ARG A 58 3.73 -4.44 2.42
N LEU A 59 3.99 -5.73 2.46
CA LEU A 59 3.48 -6.66 1.46
C LEU A 59 2.27 -7.42 1.98
N TYR A 60 1.23 -7.47 1.16
CA TYR A 60 0.10 -8.36 1.32
C TYR A 60 0.26 -9.54 0.37
N LEU A 61 0.35 -10.76 0.89
CA LEU A 61 0.45 -11.97 0.08
C LEU A 61 -0.55 -13.03 0.53
N HIS A 62 -1.07 -13.80 -0.43
CA HIS A 62 -1.78 -15.03 -0.11
C HIS A 62 -0.81 -16.10 0.42
N GLN A 63 -1.33 -16.99 1.26
CA GLN A 63 -0.60 -18.18 1.69
C GLN A 63 -0.14 -19.02 0.49
N GLY A 64 1.08 -19.55 0.60
CA GLY A 64 1.73 -20.35 -0.44
C GLY A 64 2.53 -19.55 -1.47
N LEU A 65 2.49 -18.21 -1.43
CA LEU A 65 3.37 -17.38 -2.27
C LEU A 65 4.71 -17.13 -1.57
N ASP A 66 5.77 -16.96 -2.34
CA ASP A 66 7.11 -16.69 -1.83
C ASP A 66 7.23 -15.23 -1.35
N ILE A 67 7.48 -15.02 -0.04
CA ILE A 67 7.68 -13.66 0.51
C ILE A 67 9.01 -13.08 0.06
N ASP A 68 10.05 -13.91 0.00
CA ASP A 68 11.40 -13.43 -0.22
C ASP A 68 11.55 -13.01 -1.68
N ALA A 69 11.04 -13.81 -2.61
CA ALA A 69 10.97 -13.46 -4.02
C ALA A 69 10.14 -12.18 -4.26
N ALA A 70 8.98 -12.05 -3.59
CA ALA A 70 8.17 -10.84 -3.67
C ALA A 70 8.90 -9.61 -3.10
N SER A 71 9.58 -9.77 -1.97
CA SER A 71 10.31 -8.68 -1.32
C SER A 71 11.46 -8.18 -2.18
N GLN A 72 12.22 -9.10 -2.78
CA GLN A 72 13.30 -8.77 -3.71
C GLN A 72 12.78 -8.04 -4.95
N PHE A 73 11.72 -8.55 -5.58
CA PHE A 73 11.11 -7.91 -6.75
C PHE A 73 10.66 -6.48 -6.46
N TRP A 74 9.91 -6.27 -5.38
CA TRP A 74 9.42 -4.94 -5.04
C TRP A 74 10.54 -4.01 -4.60
N SER A 75 11.56 -4.52 -3.91
CA SER A 75 12.73 -3.74 -3.54
C SER A 75 13.49 -3.25 -4.77
N GLN A 76 13.76 -4.14 -5.73
CA GLN A 76 14.40 -3.79 -7.00
C GLN A 76 13.58 -2.77 -7.80
N LEU A 77 12.27 -3.00 -7.93
CA LEU A 77 11.39 -2.12 -8.71
C LEU A 77 11.28 -0.71 -8.11
N THR A 78 11.21 -0.60 -6.78
CA THR A 78 10.94 0.68 -6.09
C THR A 78 12.19 1.37 -5.57
N ALA A 79 13.34 0.70 -5.60
CA ALA A 79 14.58 1.08 -4.94
C ALA A 79 14.44 1.29 -3.42
N ILE A 80 13.40 0.72 -2.80
CA ILE A 80 13.22 0.72 -1.34
C ILE A 80 13.94 -0.51 -0.79
N PRO A 81 14.94 -0.37 0.11
CA PRO A 81 15.65 -1.50 0.69
C PRO A 81 14.71 -2.43 1.48
N ILE A 82 14.98 -3.73 1.47
CA ILE A 82 14.16 -4.75 2.15
C ILE A 82 14.13 -4.50 3.67
N GLU A 83 15.16 -3.89 4.24
CA GLU A 83 15.24 -3.51 5.67
C GLU A 83 14.15 -2.50 6.06
N GLN A 84 13.61 -1.76 5.08
CA GLN A 84 12.50 -0.84 5.27
C GLN A 84 11.13 -1.50 5.09
N PHE A 85 11.08 -2.82 4.85
CA PHE A 85 9.84 -3.56 4.71
C PHE A 85 9.35 -3.97 6.11
N GLY A 86 8.10 -3.62 6.41
CA GLY A 86 7.43 -4.10 7.62
C GLY A 86 7.00 -5.55 7.48
N LYS A 87 6.59 -6.16 8.61
CA LYS A 87 6.08 -7.53 8.65
C LYS A 87 5.01 -7.77 7.56
N PRO A 88 5.22 -8.71 6.64
CA PRO A 88 4.25 -8.99 5.58
C PRO A 88 2.98 -9.60 6.16
N TYR A 89 1.84 -9.28 5.55
CA TYR A 89 0.57 -9.89 5.87
C TYR A 89 0.33 -11.14 5.01
N ARG A 90 -0.07 -12.22 5.66
CA ARG A 90 -0.43 -13.50 5.02
C ARG A 90 -1.93 -13.70 5.06
N ALA A 91 -2.56 -13.63 3.89
CA ALA A 91 -3.97 -13.93 3.73
C ALA A 91 -4.18 -15.45 3.67
N VAL A 92 -4.93 -15.98 4.63
CA VAL A 92 -5.38 -17.37 4.64
C VAL A 92 -6.42 -17.55 3.52
N PRO A 93 -6.35 -18.64 2.73
CA PRO A 93 -7.34 -18.92 1.69
C PRO A 93 -8.73 -19.05 2.30
N ASP A 94 -9.69 -18.30 1.75
CA ASP A 94 -11.12 -18.48 2.03
C ASP A 94 -11.79 -18.94 0.72
N PRO A 95 -12.36 -20.15 0.64
CA PRO A 95 -12.99 -20.67 -0.58
C PRO A 95 -14.19 -19.85 -1.07
N SER A 96 -14.77 -18.99 -0.22
CA SER A 96 -15.94 -18.17 -0.54
C SER A 96 -15.60 -16.81 -1.17
N ILE A 97 -14.32 -16.50 -1.36
CA ILE A 97 -13.85 -15.26 -1.99
C ILE A 97 -13.06 -15.56 -3.27
N ARG A 98 -12.92 -14.53 -4.10
CA ARG A 98 -12.17 -14.60 -5.36
C ARG A 98 -10.75 -15.12 -5.11
N THR A 99 -10.36 -16.16 -5.84
CA THR A 99 -9.12 -16.92 -5.66
C THR A 99 -7.94 -16.41 -6.48
N ALA A 100 -8.16 -15.43 -7.37
CA ALA A 100 -7.09 -14.86 -8.19
C ALA A 100 -6.00 -14.25 -7.31
N LYS A 101 -4.81 -14.86 -7.34
CA LYS A 101 -3.63 -14.41 -6.57
C LYS A 101 -2.77 -13.52 -7.45
N HIS A 102 -2.28 -12.41 -6.89
CA HIS A 102 -1.19 -11.66 -7.48
C HIS A 102 0.12 -12.40 -7.15
N PRO A 103 0.91 -12.88 -8.13
CA PRO A 103 2.11 -13.68 -7.86
C PRO A 103 3.09 -12.98 -6.91
N MET A 104 3.27 -11.68 -7.09
CA MET A 104 4.14 -10.84 -6.24
C MET A 104 3.38 -10.15 -5.10
N GLY A 105 2.13 -10.52 -4.86
CA GLY A 105 1.27 -9.88 -3.84
C GLY A 105 0.83 -8.47 -4.20
N CYS A 106 0.45 -7.71 -3.18
CA CYS A 106 0.04 -6.31 -3.27
C CYS A 106 0.85 -5.48 -2.26
N PRO A 107 1.80 -4.66 -2.72
CA PRO A 107 2.56 -3.77 -1.86
C PRO A 107 1.74 -2.54 -1.44
N ALA A 108 2.04 -2.02 -0.26
CA ALA A 108 1.66 -0.69 0.18
C ALA A 108 2.94 0.10 0.50
N VAL A 109 3.20 1.16 -0.28
CA VAL A 109 4.28 2.12 -0.03
C VAL A 109 3.76 3.19 0.93
N VAL A 110 4.56 3.54 1.92
CA VAL A 110 4.26 4.56 2.92
C VAL A 110 5.43 5.54 2.99
N TYR A 111 5.14 6.83 2.95
CA TYR A 111 6.13 7.89 3.18
C TYR A 111 5.74 8.72 4.40
N GLY A 112 6.54 8.62 5.46
CA GLY A 112 6.30 9.29 6.74
C GLY A 112 6.77 10.75 6.76
N CYS A 113 5.97 11.67 6.22
CA CYS A 113 6.24 13.10 6.31
C CYS A 113 4.94 13.93 6.33
N SER A 114 4.63 14.54 7.48
CA SER A 114 3.43 15.40 7.62
C SER A 114 3.46 16.64 6.72
N ARG A 115 4.64 17.16 6.39
CA ARG A 115 4.79 18.32 5.48
C ARG A 115 4.39 17.92 4.06
N THR A 116 4.97 16.85 3.54
CA THR A 116 4.67 16.33 2.20
C THR A 116 3.21 15.87 2.11
N HIS A 117 2.70 15.18 3.13
CA HIS A 117 1.29 14.79 3.19
C HIS A 117 0.36 16.00 3.06
N ARG A 118 0.56 17.05 3.87
CA ARG A 118 -0.25 18.28 3.79
C ARG A 118 -0.12 18.99 2.44
N ALA A 119 1.07 19.02 1.85
CA ALA A 119 1.27 19.61 0.52
C ALA A 119 0.46 18.87 -0.56
N VAL A 120 0.50 17.52 -0.56
CA VAL A 120 -0.29 16.70 -1.48
C VAL A 120 -1.78 16.90 -1.25
N MET A 121 -2.25 16.89 0.01
CA MET A 121 -3.66 17.11 0.31
C MET A 121 -4.13 18.52 -0.10
N GLY A 122 -3.26 19.53 -0.02
CA GLY A 122 -3.54 20.86 -0.55
C GLY A 122 -3.72 20.87 -2.07
N LEU A 123 -2.88 20.13 -2.81
CA LEU A 123 -3.04 19.96 -4.26
C LEU A 123 -4.33 19.21 -4.61
N VAL A 124 -4.65 18.15 -3.87
CA VAL A 124 -5.90 17.38 -4.05
C VAL A 124 -7.11 18.29 -3.86
N ALA A 125 -7.12 19.09 -2.78
CA ALA A 125 -8.18 20.05 -2.56
C ALA A 125 -8.27 21.04 -3.73
N ALA A 126 -7.17 21.66 -4.14
CA ALA A 126 -7.18 22.65 -5.22
C ALA A 126 -7.63 22.12 -6.60
N LEU A 127 -7.46 20.83 -6.89
CA LEU A 127 -7.78 20.22 -8.18
C LEU A 127 -9.16 19.55 -8.24
N LEU A 128 -9.68 19.10 -7.09
CA LEU A 128 -10.91 18.30 -7.03
C LEU A 128 -12.08 19.04 -6.33
N THR A 129 -11.87 20.27 -5.89
CA THR A 129 -12.95 21.21 -5.50
C THR A 129 -13.38 22.04 -6.69
#